data_AF-A0A178Y9D1-F1
#
_entry.id   AF-A0A178Y9D1-F1
#
_cell.length_a   1.000
_cell.length_b   1.000
_cell.length_c   1.000
_cell.angle_alpha   90.00
_cell.angle_beta   90.00
_cell.angle_gamma   90.00
#
_symmetry.space_group_name_H-M   'P 1'
#
loop_
_entity.id
_entity.type
_entity.pdbx_description
1 polymer ?
#
loop_
_entity_poly.entity_id
_entity_poly.type
_entity_poly.pdbx_seq_one_letter_code
_entity_poly.pdbx_strand_id
1 'polypeptide(L)'
;MLEREDPVMLFAGIRAAQEELGKRVDRRGLNAGTEEPLAIDLQRFTVSLKTAWQAGEKRPTHRRPYRRTKPYPKRPSMLEPFEPQIRAWLEADPALSAAAVLQRLVSADPSRFTKKALRTVQMAVKAWRMEIAGQIILDGDWMKRAPVSPPAAAGGDTGHLNAPNFSNIPG
;
A
#
# COMPACT_ATOMS: atom_id res chain seq x y z
N MET A 1 28.82 -0.81 69.97
CA MET A 1 30.25 -1.04 69.69
C MET A 1 30.33 -1.85 68.42
N LEU A 2 30.51 -1.19 67.26
CA LEU A 2 30.89 -1.86 66.02
C LEU A 2 32.36 -1.55 65.83
N GLU A 3 33.21 -2.57 66.00
CA GLU A 3 34.63 -2.48 65.70
C GLU A 3 34.80 -2.13 64.22
N ARG A 4 35.71 -1.20 63.95
CA ARG A 4 36.12 -0.79 62.61
C ARG A 4 36.91 -1.96 62.01
N GLU A 5 36.23 -2.92 61.40
CA GLU A 5 36.90 -4.01 60.69
C GLU A 5 37.78 -3.42 59.58
N ASP A 6 39.04 -3.88 59.50
CA ASP A 6 39.97 -3.50 58.46
C ASP A 6 39.32 -3.82 57.09
N PRO A 7 39.10 -2.82 56.22
CA PRO A 7 38.41 -3.03 54.95
C PRO A 7 39.08 -4.13 54.10
N VAL A 8 40.40 -4.33 54.24
CA VAL A 8 41.12 -5.40 53.53
C VAL A 8 40.69 -6.78 54.03
N MET A 9 40.52 -6.95 55.34
CA MET A 9 40.08 -8.20 55.95
C MET A 9 38.64 -8.54 55.59
N LEU A 10 37.77 -7.54 55.50
CA LEU A 10 36.38 -7.72 55.05
C LEU A 10 36.32 -8.26 53.62
N PHE A 11 37.07 -7.65 52.69
CA PHE A 11 37.12 -8.13 51.31
C PHE A 11 37.73 -9.53 51.19
N ALA A 12 38.73 -9.86 52.00
CA ALA A 12 39.30 -11.20 52.07
C ALA A 12 38.24 -12.23 52.52
N GLY A 13 37.45 -11.90 53.54
CA GLY A 13 36.34 -12.73 54.02
C GLY A 13 35.25 -12.93 52.96
N ILE A 14 34.87 -11.87 52.25
CA ILE A 14 33.90 -11.94 51.14
C ILE A 14 34.43 -12.85 50.02
N ARG A 15 35.71 -12.71 49.65
CA ARG A 15 36.32 -13.52 48.60
C ARG A 15 36.35 -15.01 48.97
N ALA A 16 36.69 -15.32 50.23
CA ALA A 16 36.69 -16.69 50.73
C ALA A 16 35.28 -17.31 50.72
N ALA A 17 34.27 -16.55 51.14
CA ALA A 17 32.87 -17.00 51.10
C ALA A 17 32.38 -17.24 49.66
N GLN A 18 32.77 -16.38 48.71
CA GLN A 18 32.45 -16.54 47.30
C GLN A 18 33.13 -17.78 46.68
N GLU A 19 34.38 -18.05 47.02
CA GLU A 19 35.10 -19.26 46.57
C GLU A 19 34.44 -20.54 47.11
N GLU A 20 34.00 -20.52 48.36
CA GLU A 20 33.31 -21.64 49.00
C GLU A 20 31.97 -21.93 48.30
N LEU A 21 31.21 -20.87 48.00
CA LEU A 21 30.00 -20.97 47.18
C LEU A 21 30.28 -21.49 45.77
N GLY A 22 31.34 -21.01 45.11
CA GLY A 22 31.77 -21.49 43.79
C GLY A 22 32.03 -23.00 43.79
N LYS A 23 32.83 -23.48 44.75
CA LYS A 23 33.11 -24.93 44.92
C LYS A 23 31.84 -25.74 45.17
N ARG A 24 30.87 -25.19 45.92
CA ARG A 24 29.56 -25.84 46.14
C ARG A 24 28.70 -25.86 44.89
N VAL A 25 28.73 -24.82 44.06
CA VAL A 25 28.01 -24.75 42.78
C VAL A 25 28.62 -25.72 41.76
N ASP A 26 29.95 -25.75 41.63
CA ASP A 26 30.66 -26.69 40.76
C ASP A 26 30.34 -28.14 41.13
N ARG A 27 30.36 -28.44 42.44
CA ARG A 27 29.96 -29.76 42.95
C ARG A 27 28.48 -30.07 42.71
N ARG A 28 27.61 -29.06 42.67
CA ARG A 28 26.19 -29.22 42.31
C ARG A 28 26.00 -29.44 40.81
N GLY A 29 26.85 -28.85 39.96
CA GLY A 29 26.92 -29.15 38.53
C GLY A 29 27.40 -30.57 38.23
N LEU A 30 28.25 -31.13 39.10
CA LEU A 30 28.70 -32.53 39.02
C LEU A 30 27.71 -33.54 39.64
N ASN A 31 26.84 -33.10 40.56
CA ASN A 31 25.84 -33.92 41.25
C ASN A 31 24.40 -33.74 40.72
N ALA A 32 24.18 -32.81 39.78
CA ALA A 32 23.00 -32.84 38.94
C ALA A 32 23.13 -34.15 38.16
N GLY A 33 22.27 -35.11 38.49
CA GLY A 33 22.39 -36.50 38.05
C GLY A 33 22.84 -36.55 36.60
N THR A 34 23.91 -37.30 36.37
CA THR A 34 24.22 -37.82 35.04
C THR A 34 22.99 -38.63 34.62
N GLU A 35 21.96 -37.97 34.10
CA GLU A 35 21.16 -38.57 33.06
C GLU A 35 22.22 -38.96 32.02
N GLU A 36 22.42 -40.27 31.86
CA GLU A 36 23.12 -40.79 30.70
C GLU A 36 22.70 -39.90 29.52
N PRO A 37 23.63 -39.33 28.74
CA PRO A 37 23.21 -38.66 27.53
C PRO A 37 22.44 -39.74 26.79
N LEU A 38 21.12 -39.57 26.66
CA LEU A 38 20.32 -40.44 25.80
C LEU A 38 21.17 -40.52 24.54
N ALA A 39 21.62 -41.72 24.18
CA ALA A 39 22.38 -41.91 22.97
C ALA A 39 21.37 -41.66 21.84
N ILE A 40 21.16 -40.38 21.54
CA ILE A 40 20.32 -39.92 20.46
C ILE A 40 21.11 -40.33 19.24
N ASP A 41 20.69 -41.44 18.65
CA ASP A 41 21.19 -41.87 17.35
C ASP A 41 20.84 -40.77 16.34
N LEU A 42 21.80 -39.87 16.11
CA LEU A 42 21.66 -38.75 15.18
C LEU A 42 21.41 -39.25 13.76
N GLN A 43 21.89 -40.44 13.41
CA GLN A 43 21.60 -41.04 12.11
C GLN A 43 20.12 -41.42 12.03
N ARG A 44 19.58 -42.07 13.07
CA ARG A 44 18.15 -42.37 13.14
C ARG A 44 17.27 -41.13 13.17
N PHE A 45 17.70 -40.07 13.85
CA PHE A 45 17.00 -38.78 13.88
C PHE A 45 17.00 -38.09 12.51
N THR A 46 18.12 -38.07 11.79
CA THR A 46 18.17 -37.49 10.44
C THR A 46 17.35 -38.30 9.43
N VAL A 47 17.30 -39.62 9.58
CA VAL A 47 16.40 -40.49 8.80
C VAL A 47 14.94 -40.20 9.13
N SER A 48 14.59 -39.97 10.40
CA SER A 48 13.21 -39.64 10.78
C SER A 48 12.76 -38.26 10.29
N LEU A 49 13.66 -37.28 10.16
CA LEU A 49 13.34 -35.96 9.60
C LEU A 49 12.83 -36.03 8.15
N LYS A 50 13.26 -37.03 7.34
CA LYS A 50 12.76 -37.22 5.97
C LYS A 50 11.25 -37.49 5.90
N THR A 51 10.67 -38.07 6.94
CA THR A 51 9.24 -38.42 7.00
C THR A 51 8.48 -37.61 8.05
N ALA A 52 9.18 -36.93 8.96
CA ALA A 52 8.58 -36.11 10.04
C ALA A 52 7.60 -35.05 9.51
N TRP A 53 7.82 -34.50 8.31
CA TRP A 53 6.90 -33.54 7.69
C TRP A 53 5.54 -34.13 7.31
N GLN A 54 5.43 -35.46 7.14
CA GLN A 54 4.17 -36.16 6.87
C GLN A 54 3.30 -36.28 8.12
N ALA A 55 3.93 -36.31 9.30
CA ALA A 55 3.28 -36.40 10.61
C ALA A 55 3.04 -35.05 11.28
N GLY A 56 3.47 -33.94 10.66
CA GLY A 56 3.24 -32.60 11.19
C GLY A 56 1.75 -32.30 11.36
N GLU A 57 1.38 -31.69 12.48
CA GLU A 57 -0.01 -31.32 12.78
C GLU A 57 -0.64 -30.55 11.61
N LYS A 58 -1.61 -31.20 10.96
CA LYS A 58 -2.43 -30.56 9.94
C LYS A 58 -3.40 -29.62 10.65
N ARG A 59 -2.93 -28.43 11.04
CA ARG A 59 -3.72 -27.41 11.75
C ARG A 59 -5.08 -27.25 11.04
N PRO A 60 -6.21 -27.59 11.69
CA PRO A 60 -7.54 -27.43 11.10
C PRO A 60 -7.85 -25.98 10.70
N THR A 61 -7.11 -25.02 11.26
CA THR A 61 -7.15 -23.59 10.99
C THR A 61 -6.44 -23.14 9.71
N HIS A 62 -5.81 -24.05 8.95
CA HIS A 62 -4.83 -23.65 7.93
C HIS A 62 -5.40 -22.87 6.72
N ARG A 63 -6.69 -22.99 6.36
CA ARG A 63 -7.42 -22.01 5.51
C ARG A 63 -8.82 -22.51 5.19
N ARG A 64 -9.78 -21.58 5.08
CA ARG A 64 -11.07 -21.88 4.43
C ARG A 64 -10.81 -22.18 2.96
N PRO A 65 -11.32 -23.29 2.40
CA PRO A 65 -11.19 -23.56 0.97
C PRO A 65 -11.84 -22.42 0.19
N TYR A 66 -11.17 -22.00 -0.88
CA TYR A 66 -11.69 -20.98 -1.77
C TYR A 66 -13.07 -21.41 -2.27
N ARG A 67 -14.10 -20.63 -1.93
CA ARG A 67 -15.43 -20.76 -2.52
C ARG A 67 -15.52 -19.75 -3.64
N ARG A 68 -15.66 -20.24 -4.87
CA ARG A 68 -15.93 -19.39 -6.03
C ARG A 68 -17.29 -18.73 -5.82
N THR A 69 -17.30 -17.45 -5.44
CA THR A 69 -18.52 -16.65 -5.47
C THR A 69 -18.83 -16.31 -6.93
N LYS A 70 -20.04 -16.64 -7.39
CA LYS A 70 -20.49 -16.23 -8.72
C LYS A 70 -20.51 -14.70 -8.75
N PRO A 71 -19.83 -14.04 -9.71
CA PRO A 71 -19.90 -12.58 -9.81
C PRO A 71 -21.35 -12.17 -10.00
N TYR A 72 -21.78 -11.14 -9.26
CA TYR A 72 -23.12 -10.58 -9.44
C TYR A 72 -23.27 -10.10 -10.87
N PRO A 73 -24.43 -10.34 -11.53
CA PRO A 73 -24.70 -9.75 -12.82
C PRO A 73 -24.56 -8.23 -12.71
N LYS A 74 -23.80 -7.62 -13.62
CA LYS A 74 -23.66 -6.16 -13.68
C LYS A 74 -25.05 -5.58 -13.98
N ARG A 75 -25.49 -4.64 -13.14
CA ARG A 75 -26.73 -3.90 -13.40
C ARG A 75 -26.48 -2.93 -14.56
N PRO A 76 -27.42 -2.79 -15.50
CA PRO A 76 -27.30 -1.81 -16.58
C PRO A 76 -27.17 -0.41 -16.00
N SER A 77 -26.31 0.41 -16.62
CA SER A 77 -26.07 1.78 -16.18
C SER A 77 -27.27 2.64 -16.52
N MET A 78 -27.57 3.65 -15.69
CA MET A 78 -28.61 4.65 -16.02
C MET A 78 -28.33 5.35 -17.36
N LEU A 79 -27.06 5.48 -17.72
CA LEU A 79 -26.61 6.16 -18.93
C LEU A 79 -26.64 5.27 -20.18
N GLU A 80 -26.77 3.95 -20.05
CA GLU A 80 -26.66 3.00 -21.16
C GLU A 80 -27.55 3.35 -22.37
N PRO A 81 -28.81 3.81 -22.20
CA PRO A 81 -29.62 4.24 -23.35
C PRO A 81 -29.14 5.52 -24.02
N PHE A 82 -28.38 6.36 -23.32
CA PHE A 82 -27.90 7.67 -23.75
C PHE A 82 -26.41 7.69 -24.09
N GLU A 83 -25.69 6.59 -23.87
CA GLU A 83 -24.29 6.45 -24.27
C GLU A 83 -24.00 6.86 -25.72
N PRO A 84 -24.78 6.43 -26.75
CA PRO A 84 -24.50 6.85 -28.12
C PRO A 84 -24.67 8.37 -28.30
N GLN A 85 -25.65 8.96 -27.63
CA GLN A 85 -25.89 10.40 -27.70
C GLN A 85 -24.80 11.21 -27.00
N ILE A 86 -24.37 10.76 -25.82
CA ILE A 86 -23.26 11.37 -25.07
C ILE A 86 -21.97 11.27 -25.88
N ARG A 87 -21.70 10.10 -26.48
CA ARG A 87 -20.52 9.90 -27.33
C ARG A 87 -20.53 10.84 -28.53
N ALA A 88 -21.65 10.98 -29.24
CA ALA A 88 -21.77 11.92 -30.37
C ALA A 88 -21.50 13.38 -29.95
N TRP A 89 -21.96 13.81 -28.78
CA TRP A 89 -21.66 15.16 -28.27
C TRP A 89 -20.19 15.35 -27.93
N LEU A 90 -19.54 14.35 -27.33
CA LEU A 90 -18.13 14.41 -26.97
C LEU A 90 -17.21 14.30 -28.19
N GLU A 91 -17.60 13.56 -29.22
CA GLU A 91 -16.89 13.50 -30.51
C GLU A 91 -16.95 14.84 -31.25
N ALA A 92 -18.10 15.52 -31.22
CA ALA A 92 -18.25 16.84 -31.80
C ALA A 92 -17.47 17.92 -31.05
N ASP A 93 -17.47 17.87 -29.71
CA ASP A 93 -16.73 18.79 -28.84
C ASP A 93 -16.07 18.05 -27.66
N PRO A 94 -14.78 17.68 -27.78
CA PRO A 94 -14.05 16.99 -26.70
C PRO A 94 -13.86 17.83 -25.43
N ALA A 95 -13.91 19.16 -25.55
CA ALA A 95 -13.76 20.09 -24.43
C ALA A 95 -15.04 20.26 -23.61
N LEU A 96 -16.17 19.73 -24.11
CA LEU A 96 -17.48 19.81 -23.47
C LEU A 96 -17.43 19.35 -22.01
N SER A 97 -17.96 20.18 -21.11
CA SER A 97 -17.95 19.88 -19.68
C SER A 97 -19.00 18.82 -19.31
N ALA A 98 -18.70 17.99 -18.32
CA ALA A 98 -19.65 16.99 -17.81
C ALA A 98 -20.93 17.63 -17.24
N ALA A 99 -20.85 18.87 -16.75
CA ALA A 99 -22.02 19.62 -16.29
C ALA A 99 -22.92 20.03 -17.46
N ALA A 100 -22.35 20.46 -18.59
CA ALA A 100 -23.11 20.76 -19.81
C ALA A 100 -23.75 19.49 -20.40
N VAL A 101 -23.05 18.36 -20.38
CA VAL A 101 -23.62 17.05 -20.76
C VAL A 101 -24.82 16.70 -19.87
N LEU A 102 -24.70 16.87 -18.54
CA LEU A 102 -25.81 16.62 -17.63
C LEU A 102 -27.00 17.55 -17.88
N GLN A 103 -26.76 18.83 -18.14
CA GLN A 103 -27.84 19.77 -18.47
C GLN A 103 -28.61 19.32 -19.71
N ARG A 104 -27.91 18.91 -20.78
CA ARG A 104 -28.53 18.37 -22.00
C ARG A 104 -29.33 17.10 -21.71
N LEU A 105 -28.82 16.20 -20.86
CA LEU A 105 -29.54 14.98 -20.44
C LEU A 105 -30.80 15.29 -19.63
N VAL A 106 -30.75 16.26 -18.71
CA VAL A 106 -31.91 16.69 -17.91
C VAL A 106 -32.96 17.36 -18.80
N SER A 107 -32.55 18.13 -19.81
CA SER A 107 -33.47 18.71 -20.79
C SER A 107 -34.14 17.66 -21.68
N ALA A 108 -33.44 16.56 -21.99
CA ALA A 108 -33.97 15.46 -22.80
C ALA A 108 -34.91 14.55 -21.99
N ASP A 109 -34.55 14.23 -20.74
CA ASP A 109 -35.37 13.39 -19.85
C ASP A 109 -35.25 13.82 -18.37
N PRO A 110 -36.13 14.74 -17.92
CA PRO A 110 -36.13 15.21 -16.54
C PRO A 110 -36.64 14.17 -15.54
N SER A 111 -37.29 13.09 -16.01
CA SER A 111 -37.82 12.03 -15.14
C SER A 111 -36.71 11.09 -14.65
N ARG A 112 -35.70 10.89 -15.49
CA ARG A 112 -34.61 9.93 -15.26
C ARG A 112 -33.35 10.58 -14.72
N PHE A 113 -33.06 11.82 -15.11
CA PHE A 113 -31.87 12.53 -14.70
C PHE A 113 -32.18 13.65 -13.70
N THR A 114 -31.49 13.61 -12.58
CA THR A 114 -31.49 14.69 -11.59
C THR A 114 -30.07 15.22 -11.41
N LYS A 115 -29.92 16.37 -10.75
CA LYS A 115 -28.59 16.93 -10.40
C LYS A 115 -27.66 15.93 -9.68
N LYS A 116 -28.23 14.92 -9.02
CA LYS A 116 -27.52 13.82 -8.35
C LYS A 116 -26.72 12.92 -9.30
N ALA A 117 -27.05 12.89 -10.60
CA ALA A 117 -26.37 12.08 -11.60
C ALA A 117 -25.03 12.67 -12.08
N LEU A 118 -24.62 13.85 -11.59
CA LEU A 118 -23.39 14.53 -12.01
C LEU A 118 -22.15 13.65 -11.87
N ARG A 119 -22.02 12.94 -10.75
CA ARG A 119 -20.86 12.07 -10.50
C ARG A 119 -20.75 10.94 -11.53
N THR A 120 -21.89 10.41 -11.96
CA THR A 120 -21.99 9.33 -12.96
C THR A 120 -21.62 9.85 -14.36
N VAL A 121 -22.13 11.02 -14.74
CA VAL A 121 -21.77 11.68 -16.00
C VAL A 121 -20.29 12.05 -16.04
N GLN A 122 -19.74 12.56 -14.94
CA GLN A 122 -18.29 12.83 -14.82
C GLN A 122 -17.44 11.58 -15.03
N MET A 123 -17.85 10.42 -14.52
CA MET A 123 -17.13 9.16 -14.78
C MET A 123 -17.21 8.73 -16.23
N ALA A 124 -18.39 8.84 -16.84
CA ALA A 124 -18.56 8.50 -18.25
C ALA A 124 -17.67 9.38 -19.13
N VAL A 125 -17.69 10.71 -18.92
CA VAL A 125 -16.83 11.65 -19.67
C VAL A 125 -15.35 11.37 -19.41
N LYS A 126 -14.95 11.08 -18.15
CA LYS A 126 -13.56 10.74 -17.83
C LYS A 126 -13.12 9.45 -18.54
N ALA A 127 -13.95 8.41 -18.51
CA ALA A 127 -13.66 7.13 -19.16
C ALA A 127 -13.51 7.32 -20.68
N TRP A 128 -14.41 8.07 -21.30
CA TRP A 128 -14.33 8.41 -22.72
C TRP A 128 -13.05 9.19 -23.07
N ARG A 129 -12.67 10.18 -22.26
CA ARG A 129 -11.42 10.94 -22.48
C ARG A 129 -10.18 10.07 -22.36
N MET A 130 -10.17 9.10 -21.44
CA MET A 130 -9.07 8.15 -21.32
C MET A 130 -8.98 7.22 -22.55
N GLU A 131 -10.13 6.77 -23.07
CA GLU A 131 -10.20 5.96 -24.29
C GLU A 131 -9.66 6.72 -25.50
N ILE A 132 -10.15 7.94 -25.72
CA ILE A 132 -9.72 8.82 -26.82
C ILE A 132 -8.24 9.18 -26.68
N ALA A 133 -7.75 9.55 -25.49
CA ALA A 133 -6.34 9.82 -25.28
C ALA A 133 -5.48 8.58 -25.57
N GLY A 134 -5.93 7.39 -25.17
CA GLY A 134 -5.27 6.14 -25.52
C GLY A 134 -5.17 5.91 -27.03
N GLN A 135 -6.25 6.17 -27.77
CA GLN A 135 -6.25 6.09 -29.24
C GLN A 135 -5.30 7.10 -29.87
N ILE A 136 -5.38 8.38 -29.47
CA ILE A 136 -4.49 9.44 -29.98
C ILE A 136 -3.01 9.09 -29.71
N ILE A 137 -2.69 8.49 -28.56
CA ILE A 137 -1.33 8.05 -28.24
C ILE A 137 -0.89 6.88 -29.13
N LEU A 138 -1.75 5.88 -29.29
CA LEU A 138 -1.47 4.68 -30.07
C LEU A 138 -1.33 4.97 -31.57
N ASP A 139 -2.21 5.83 -32.10
CA ASP A 139 -2.23 6.23 -33.51
C ASP A 139 -1.11 7.23 -33.84
N GLY A 140 -0.35 7.69 -32.84
CA GLY A 140 0.70 8.70 -33.00
C GLY A 140 0.17 10.09 -33.34
N ASP A 141 -1.15 10.29 -33.32
CA ASP A 141 -1.81 11.57 -33.64
C ASP A 141 -1.40 12.66 -32.63
N TRP A 142 -1.07 12.30 -31.39
CA TRP A 142 -0.54 13.26 -30.41
C TRP A 142 0.77 13.91 -30.86
N MET A 143 1.60 13.20 -31.66
CA MET A 143 2.83 13.77 -32.22
C MET A 143 2.54 14.70 -33.39
N LYS A 144 1.43 14.48 -34.12
CA LYS A 144 1.00 15.34 -35.23
C LYS A 144 0.32 16.63 -34.74
N ARG A 145 -0.34 16.56 -33.58
CA ARG A 145 -1.02 17.68 -32.92
C ARG A 145 -0.16 18.44 -31.93
N ALA A 146 1.00 17.93 -31.54
CA ALA A 146 1.95 18.68 -30.76
C ALA A 146 2.27 19.98 -31.53
N PRO A 147 2.05 21.17 -30.95
CA PRO A 147 2.55 22.37 -31.59
C PRO A 147 4.07 22.18 -31.68
N VAL A 148 4.58 22.05 -32.91
CA VAL A 148 5.98 22.31 -33.20
C VAL A 148 6.17 23.77 -32.81
N SER A 149 6.51 23.98 -31.54
CA SER A 149 6.96 25.29 -31.08
C SER A 149 8.14 25.62 -31.98
N PRO A 150 8.09 26.72 -32.76
CA PRO A 150 9.25 27.16 -33.50
C PRO A 150 10.42 27.25 -32.52
N PRO A 151 11.64 26.83 -32.90
CA PRO A 151 12.79 26.94 -32.01
C PRO A 151 12.84 28.39 -31.54
N ALA A 152 12.73 28.56 -30.21
CA ALA A 152 12.78 29.84 -29.54
C ALA A 152 13.90 30.67 -30.18
N ALA A 153 13.51 31.67 -30.97
CA ALA A 153 14.45 32.58 -31.56
C ALA A 153 15.19 33.24 -30.40
N ALA A 154 16.50 33.06 -30.41
CA ALA A 154 17.42 33.72 -29.51
C ALA A 154 17.11 35.22 -29.47
N GLY A 155 16.91 35.71 -28.26
CA GLY A 155 16.63 37.11 -27.98
C GLY A 155 16.79 37.31 -26.49
N GLY A 156 18.04 37.23 -26.02
CA GLY A 156 18.35 37.73 -24.70
C GLY A 156 18.14 39.23 -24.72
N ASP A 157 17.16 39.71 -23.94
CA ASP A 157 17.32 41.00 -23.29
C ASP A 157 16.60 40.98 -21.95
N THR A 158 17.37 41.26 -20.91
CA THR A 158 16.98 41.38 -19.52
C THR A 158 16.24 42.70 -19.33
N GLY A 159 14.91 42.64 -19.31
CA GLY A 159 14.05 43.78 -19.03
C GLY A 159 13.20 43.57 -17.77
N HIS A 160 13.67 44.15 -16.67
CA HIS A 160 12.99 44.33 -15.40
C HIS A 160 11.55 44.88 -15.57
N LEU A 161 10.57 44.43 -14.77
CA LEU A 161 9.75 45.25 -13.85
C LEU A 161 8.40 44.59 -13.43
N ASN A 162 8.21 44.61 -12.11
CA ASN A 162 6.96 44.78 -11.36
C ASN A 162 5.95 43.64 -11.20
N ALA A 163 6.02 43.05 -10.00
CA ALA A 163 4.90 42.45 -9.30
C ALA A 163 3.82 43.52 -8.99
N PRO A 164 2.52 43.23 -9.18
CA PRO A 164 1.47 44.05 -8.62
C PRO A 164 1.14 43.59 -7.20
N ASN A 165 1.20 44.57 -6.30
CA ASN A 165 0.71 44.54 -4.93
C ASN A 165 -0.74 44.03 -4.85
N PHE A 166 -1.00 43.01 -4.02
CA PHE A 166 -2.33 42.74 -3.52
C PHE A 166 -2.62 43.66 -2.35
N SER A 167 -3.16 44.84 -2.65
CA SER A 167 -3.79 45.72 -1.66
C SER A 167 -5.22 45.26 -1.37
N ASN A 168 -5.48 45.01 -0.10
CA ASN A 168 -6.74 45.17 0.65
C ASN A 168 -8.04 45.48 -0.11
N ILE A 169 -9.09 44.71 0.19
CA ILE A 169 -10.49 45.16 0.18
C ILE A 169 -11.16 44.72 1.49
N PRO A 170 -11.65 45.65 2.34
CA PRO A 170 -12.63 45.38 3.38
C PRO A 170 -14.07 45.57 2.87
N GLY A 171 -15.02 44.81 3.43
CA GLY A 171 -16.45 44.90 3.16
C GLY A 171 -17.17 43.60 3.46
#